data_AF-A0A1V5GVF7-F1
#
_entry.id   AF-A0A1V5GVF7-F1
#
_cell.length_a   1.000
_cell.length_b   1.000
_cell.length_c   1.000
_cell.angle_alpha   90.00
_cell.angle_beta   90.00
_cell.angle_gamma   90.00
#
_symmetry.space_group_name_H-M   'P 1'
#
loop_
_entity.id
_entity.type
_entity.pdbx_description
1 polymer ?
#
loop_
_entity_poly.entity_id
_entity_poly.type
_entity_poly.pdbx_seq_one_letter_code
_entity_poly.pdbx_strand_id
1 'polypeptide(L)'
;MGTKKAKRAEKPATAGSAYDRLPKVAAGNGLPPVKRGKGRPKVLTEGTVKTTVPLYRRHMIALDQFCLDVRAASGAILDRSAVVRAAIEATLQAGIDPAAVQTEADVTAALLARLAGRRGK
;
A
#
# COMPACT_ATOMS: atom_id res chain seq x y z
N MET A 1 11.19 60.11 22.55
CA MET A 1 11.91 58.89 22.10
C MET A 1 10.90 57.75 22.03
N GLY A 2 10.33 57.51 20.84
CA GLY A 2 9.25 56.54 20.63
C GLY A 2 9.79 55.22 20.08
N THR A 3 9.42 54.11 20.70
CA THR A 3 9.73 52.75 20.24
C THR A 3 8.67 52.29 19.22
N LYS A 4 8.96 52.40 17.93
CA LYS A 4 8.14 51.76 16.88
C LYS A 4 8.69 50.37 16.57
N LYS A 5 8.03 49.34 17.11
CA LYS A 5 8.21 47.93 16.72
C LYS A 5 7.88 47.77 15.23
N ALA A 6 8.85 47.30 14.45
CA ALA A 6 8.64 46.91 13.06
C ALA A 6 7.74 45.66 12.99
N LYS A 7 6.60 45.81 12.31
CA LYS A 7 5.63 44.75 11.98
C LYS A 7 6.31 43.77 11.00
N ARG A 8 6.58 42.54 11.44
CA ARG A 8 7.05 41.46 10.56
C ARG A 8 5.86 41.01 9.72
N ALA A 9 5.92 41.27 8.41
CA ALA A 9 4.90 40.86 7.46
C ALA A 9 4.80 39.32 7.44
N GLU A 10 3.58 38.86 7.62
CA GLU A 10 3.13 37.47 7.67
C GLU A 10 3.20 36.89 6.25
N LYS A 11 3.97 35.81 6.06
CA LYS A 11 3.98 35.04 4.81
C LYS A 11 2.65 34.28 4.73
N PRO A 12 1.94 34.29 3.58
CA PRO A 12 0.64 33.63 3.48
C PRO A 12 0.78 32.12 3.70
N ALA A 13 -0.10 31.58 4.54
CA ALA A 13 -0.19 30.17 4.86
C ALA A 13 -0.38 29.35 3.58
N THR A 14 0.62 28.55 3.24
CA THR A 14 0.47 27.48 2.25
C THR A 14 -0.65 26.58 2.74
N ALA A 15 -1.72 26.48 1.96
CA ALA A 15 -2.86 25.61 2.26
C ALA A 15 -2.35 24.19 2.48
N GLY A 16 -2.26 23.79 3.75
CA GLY A 16 -1.79 22.48 4.18
C GLY A 16 -2.61 21.40 3.49
N SER A 17 -1.91 20.47 2.86
CA SER A 17 -2.49 19.33 2.18
C SER A 17 -3.39 18.57 3.16
N ALA A 18 -4.53 18.05 2.71
CA ALA A 18 -5.48 17.31 3.55
C ALA A 18 -4.85 16.09 4.27
N TYR A 19 -3.62 15.72 3.92
CA TYR A 19 -2.82 14.68 4.55
C TYR A 19 -2.04 15.15 5.80
N ASP A 20 -1.89 16.45 6.05
CA ASP A 20 -1.21 16.99 7.25
C ASP A 20 -2.05 16.88 8.54
N ARG A 21 -3.32 16.50 8.42
CA ARG A 21 -4.25 16.35 9.57
C ARG A 21 -4.45 14.91 10.03
N LEU A 22 -3.62 13.96 9.55
CA LEU A 22 -3.63 12.62 10.10
C LEU A 22 -2.88 12.61 11.44
N PRO A 23 -3.43 11.99 12.49
CA PRO A 23 -2.77 11.95 13.79
C PRO A 23 -1.41 11.28 13.66
N LYS A 24 -0.35 11.98 14.06
CA LYS A 24 1.02 11.46 14.14
C LYS A 24 1.05 10.37 15.20
N VAL A 25 0.85 9.12 14.79
CA VAL A 25 0.95 7.96 15.68
C VAL A 25 2.42 7.86 16.10
N ALA A 26 2.68 8.17 17.38
CA ALA A 26 4.01 8.13 17.95
C ALA A 26 4.62 6.73 17.77
N ALA A 27 5.85 6.70 17.24
CA ALA A 27 6.66 5.51 17.21
C ALA A 27 6.93 5.06 18.66
N GLY A 28 6.39 3.91 19.06
CA GLY A 28 6.57 3.33 20.38
C GLY A 28 6.66 1.81 20.29
N ASN A 29 7.87 1.28 20.49
CA ASN A 29 8.13 -0.13 20.72
C ASN A 29 7.53 -0.58 22.07
N GLY A 30 6.96 -1.79 22.14
CA GLY A 30 6.81 -2.56 23.38
C GLY A 30 5.41 -2.73 23.98
N LEU A 31 4.48 -3.40 23.29
CA LEU A 31 3.25 -3.92 23.92
C LEU A 31 3.34 -5.44 24.14
N PRO A 32 3.01 -5.95 25.36
CA PRO A 32 3.09 -7.39 25.68
C PRO A 32 2.07 -8.21 24.89
N PRO A 33 2.28 -9.54 24.73
CA PRO A 33 1.40 -10.38 23.92
C PRO A 33 0.01 -10.52 24.55
N VAL A 34 -0.96 -9.81 23.98
CA VAL A 34 -2.38 -9.94 24.35
C VAL A 34 -2.88 -11.33 23.95
N LYS A 35 -3.40 -12.09 24.93
CA LYS A 35 -4.06 -13.39 24.73
C LYS A 35 -5.13 -13.26 23.63
N ARG A 36 -5.00 -14.06 22.57
CA ARG A 36 -5.78 -13.92 21.34
C ARG A 36 -7.10 -14.69 21.45
N GLY A 37 -8.23 -14.00 21.26
CA GLY A 37 -9.53 -14.65 21.10
C GLY A 37 -9.59 -15.55 19.86
N LYS A 38 -10.41 -16.61 19.94
CA LYS A 38 -10.74 -17.49 18.80
C LYS A 38 -11.33 -16.64 17.67
N GLY A 39 -10.73 -16.71 16.47
CA GLY A 39 -11.16 -15.98 15.28
C GLY A 39 -10.15 -14.99 14.68
N ARG A 40 -8.95 -14.82 15.26
CA ARG A 40 -7.91 -13.95 14.68
C ARG A 40 -7.23 -14.62 13.47
N PRO A 41 -7.20 -13.99 12.28
CA PRO A 41 -6.53 -14.53 11.09
C PRO A 41 -5.04 -14.79 11.32
N LYS A 42 -4.51 -15.74 10.52
CA LYS A 42 -3.15 -16.28 10.57
C LYS A 42 -2.11 -15.16 10.67
N VAL A 43 -1.31 -15.20 11.72
CA VAL A 43 -0.18 -14.29 11.89
C VAL A 43 0.91 -14.71 10.93
N LEU A 44 1.26 -13.77 10.05
CA LEU A 44 2.39 -13.90 9.16
C LEU A 44 3.67 -13.98 10.01
N THR A 45 4.48 -15.01 9.77
CA THR A 45 5.71 -15.33 10.52
C THR A 45 6.90 -14.44 10.15
N GLU A 46 6.79 -13.65 9.07
CA GLU A 46 7.78 -12.65 8.66
C GLU A 46 7.36 -11.26 9.16
N GLY A 47 8.34 -10.46 9.59
CA GLY A 47 8.11 -9.10 10.08
C GLY A 47 7.56 -8.20 8.99
N THR A 48 6.25 -7.98 8.97
CA THR A 48 5.61 -7.09 8.01
C THR A 48 5.95 -5.63 8.32
N VAL A 49 6.42 -4.88 7.33
CA VAL A 49 6.55 -3.41 7.40
C VAL A 49 5.31 -2.77 6.80
N LYS A 50 4.73 -1.77 7.48
CA LYS A 50 3.58 -1.03 6.98
C LYS A 50 4.04 0.14 6.10
N THR A 51 3.63 0.12 4.84
CA THR A 51 3.92 1.16 3.85
C THR A 51 2.62 1.75 3.30
N THR A 52 2.61 3.05 3.02
CA THR A 52 1.50 3.74 2.35
C THR A 52 1.85 3.96 0.89
N VAL A 53 0.99 3.50 -0.02
CA VAL A 53 1.18 3.63 -1.47
C VAL A 53 -0.04 4.34 -2.07
N PRO A 54 0.14 5.40 -2.89
CA PRO A 54 -0.96 6.01 -3.61
C PRO A 54 -1.44 5.05 -4.70
N LEU A 55 -2.75 4.81 -4.74
CA LEU A 55 -3.40 4.01 -5.78
C LEU A 55 -4.52 4.82 -6.42
N TYR A 56 -4.72 4.65 -7.72
CA TYR A 56 -5.89 5.20 -8.39
C TYR A 56 -7.17 4.59 -7.80
N ARG A 57 -8.22 5.41 -7.73
CA ARG A 57 -9.54 4.97 -7.22
C ARG A 57 -10.04 3.70 -7.89
N ARG A 58 -9.84 3.58 -9.21
CA ARG A 58 -10.18 2.38 -9.98
C ARG A 58 -9.46 1.11 -9.51
N HIS A 59 -8.18 1.22 -9.11
CA HIS A 59 -7.40 0.09 -8.63
C HIS A 59 -7.90 -0.39 -7.27
N MET A 60 -8.27 0.55 -6.38
CA MET A 60 -8.86 0.22 -5.08
C MET A 60 -10.18 -0.55 -5.23
N ILE A 61 -11.07 -0.08 -6.11
CA ILE A 61 -12.36 -0.75 -6.37
C ILE A 61 -12.14 -2.14 -6.95
N ALA A 62 -11.24 -2.28 -7.93
CA ALA A 62 -10.93 -3.58 -8.52
C ALA A 62 -10.35 -4.56 -7.49
N LEU A 63 -9.46 -4.08 -6.61
CA LEU A 63 -8.86 -4.89 -5.56
C LEU A 63 -9.89 -5.36 -4.53
N ASP A 64 -10.82 -4.48 -4.16
CA ASP A 64 -11.93 -4.82 -3.27
C ASP A 64 -12.86 -5.87 -3.87
N GLN A 65 -13.25 -5.66 -5.13
CA GLN A 65 -14.12 -6.60 -5.82
C GLN A 65 -13.45 -7.97 -5.92
N PHE A 66 -12.16 -8.04 -6.26
CA PHE A 66 -11.43 -9.29 -6.30
C PHE A 66 -11.46 -10.05 -4.96
N CYS A 67 -11.27 -9.34 -3.83
CA CYS A 67 -11.34 -9.95 -2.51
C CYS A 67 -12.75 -10.48 -2.20
N LEU A 68 -13.79 -9.76 -2.62
CA LEU A 68 -15.18 -10.20 -2.49
C LEU A 68 -15.46 -11.44 -3.34
N ASP A 69 -14.98 -11.47 -4.58
CA ASP A 69 -15.16 -12.59 -5.50
C ASP A 69 -14.47 -13.86 -4.97
N VAL A 70 -13.26 -13.74 -4.42
CA VAL A 70 -12.56 -14.85 -3.75
C VAL A 70 -13.40 -15.38 -2.58
N ARG A 71 -13.97 -14.49 -1.77
CA ARG A 71 -14.81 -14.89 -0.66
C ARG A 71 -16.11 -15.54 -1.12
N ALA A 72 -16.72 -15.04 -2.18
CA ALA A 72 -17.93 -15.62 -2.76
C ALA A 72 -17.67 -17.01 -3.34
N ALA A 73 -16.52 -17.21 -4.01
CA ALA A 73 -16.18 -18.47 -4.66
C ALA A 73 -15.67 -19.55 -3.69
N SER A 74 -14.89 -19.17 -2.68
CA SER A 74 -14.17 -20.12 -1.81
C SER A 74 -14.61 -20.10 -0.35
N GLY A 75 -15.35 -19.08 0.09
CA GLY A 75 -15.62 -18.80 1.51
C GLY A 75 -14.41 -18.26 2.29
N ALA A 76 -13.21 -18.24 1.70
CA ALA A 76 -12.00 -17.76 2.35
C ALA A 76 -11.98 -16.22 2.45
N ILE A 77 -11.40 -15.72 3.54
CA ILE A 77 -11.17 -14.28 3.71
C ILE A 77 -9.77 -13.96 3.21
N LEU A 78 -9.69 -13.11 2.18
CA LEU A 78 -8.44 -12.63 1.60
C LEU A 78 -8.32 -11.11 1.79
N ASP A 79 -7.23 -10.67 2.41
CA ASP A 79 -6.97 -9.25 2.63
C ASP A 79 -6.32 -8.60 1.41
N ARG A 80 -6.60 -7.31 1.18
CA ARG A 80 -5.94 -6.49 0.14
C ARG A 80 -4.41 -6.62 0.16
N SER A 81 -3.83 -6.61 1.37
CA SER A 81 -2.38 -6.72 1.56
C SER A 81 -1.83 -8.09 1.17
N ALA A 82 -2.64 -9.16 1.27
CA ALA A 82 -2.26 -10.48 0.80
C ALA A 82 -2.22 -10.53 -0.73
N VAL A 83 -3.20 -9.92 -1.40
CA VAL A 83 -3.24 -9.82 -2.86
C VAL A 83 -2.03 -9.02 -3.37
N VAL A 84 -1.75 -7.85 -2.77
CA VAL A 84 -0.60 -7.02 -3.16
C VAL A 84 0.72 -7.79 -2.95
N ARG A 85 0.88 -8.49 -1.82
CA ARG A 85 2.09 -9.31 -1.59
C ARG A 85 2.21 -10.45 -2.59
N ALA A 86 1.13 -11.16 -2.90
CA ALA A 86 1.13 -12.22 -3.92
C ALA A 86 1.49 -11.68 -5.30
N ALA A 87 1.01 -10.48 -5.66
CA ALA A 87 1.38 -9.82 -6.92
C ALA A 87 2.87 -9.43 -6.96
N ILE A 88 3.42 -8.91 -5.86
CA ILE A 88 4.85 -8.61 -5.75
C ILE A 88 5.68 -9.89 -5.88
N GLU A 89 5.31 -10.94 -5.14
CA GLU A 89 5.99 -12.24 -5.21
C GLU A 89 5.97 -12.82 -6.63
N ALA A 90 4.81 -12.77 -7.30
CA ALA A 90 4.69 -13.21 -8.69
C ALA A 90 5.55 -12.38 -9.65
N THR A 91 5.77 -11.09 -9.35
CA THR A 91 6.65 -10.20 -10.12
C THR A 91 8.12 -10.57 -9.90
N LEU A 92 8.53 -10.86 -8.67
CA LEU A 92 9.88 -11.33 -8.36
C LEU A 92 10.18 -12.66 -9.05
N GLN A 93 9.24 -13.60 -9.03
CA GLN A 93 9.38 -14.91 -9.68
C GLN A 93 9.29 -14.84 -11.21
N ALA A 94 8.66 -13.80 -11.76
CA ALA A 94 8.57 -13.61 -13.21
C ALA A 94 9.94 -13.36 -13.87
N GLY A 95 10.93 -12.93 -13.10
CA GLY A 95 12.27 -12.60 -13.61
C GLY A 95 12.26 -11.39 -14.53
N ILE A 96 11.43 -10.38 -14.22
CA ILE A 96 11.40 -9.13 -14.97
C ILE A 96 12.70 -8.37 -14.69
N ASP A 97 13.43 -8.03 -15.75
CA ASP A 97 14.64 -7.24 -15.65
C ASP A 97 14.29 -5.78 -15.29
N PRO A 98 14.66 -5.28 -14.10
CA PRO A 98 14.38 -3.90 -13.71
C PRO A 98 15.14 -2.88 -14.58
N ALA A 99 16.25 -3.27 -15.23
CA ALA A 99 17.00 -2.36 -16.10
C ALA A 99 16.25 -2.07 -17.42
N ALA A 100 15.33 -2.95 -17.82
CA ALA A 100 14.56 -2.83 -19.05
C ALA A 100 13.23 -2.07 -18.88
N VAL A 101 12.93 -1.57 -17.67
CA VAL A 101 11.62 -1.02 -17.31
C VAL A 101 11.77 0.39 -16.77
N GLN A 102 11.18 1.38 -17.45
CA GLN A 102 11.30 2.79 -17.08
C GLN A 102 9.98 3.42 -16.62
N THR A 103 8.85 2.86 -17.04
CA THR A 103 7.51 3.39 -16.75
C THR A 103 6.58 2.33 -16.15
N GLU A 104 5.48 2.77 -15.50
CA GLU A 104 4.41 1.87 -15.03
C GLU A 104 3.80 1.05 -16.20
N ALA A 105 3.74 1.64 -17.39
CA ALA A 105 3.25 0.97 -18.59
C ALA A 105 4.18 -0.18 -19.01
N ASP A 106 5.50 0.02 -18.94
CA ASP A 106 6.49 -1.01 -19.25
C ASP A 106 6.39 -2.19 -18.27
N VAL A 107 6.25 -1.90 -16.96
CA VAL A 107 6.03 -2.94 -15.93
C VAL A 107 4.78 -3.75 -16.29
N THR A 108 3.69 -3.07 -16.62
CA THR A 108 2.41 -3.70 -16.93
C THR A 108 2.52 -4.57 -18.19
N ALA A 109 3.15 -4.07 -19.24
CA ALA A 109 3.36 -4.81 -20.48
C ALA A 109 4.23 -6.06 -20.25
N ALA A 110 5.33 -5.93 -19.50
CA ALA A 110 6.21 -7.05 -19.17
C ALA A 110 5.47 -8.15 -18.36
N LEU A 111 4.68 -7.75 -17.36
CA LEU A 111 3.86 -8.67 -16.58
C LEU A 111 2.82 -9.39 -17.45
N LEU A 112 2.10 -8.66 -18.30
CA LEU A 112 1.10 -9.23 -19.20
C LEU A 112 1.73 -10.22 -20.19
N ALA A 113 2.86 -9.88 -20.80
CA ALA A 113 3.59 -10.78 -21.68
C ALA A 113 3.97 -12.08 -20.96
N ARG A 114 4.43 -11.97 -19.70
CA ARG A 114 4.83 -13.12 -18.90
C ARG A 114 3.64 -13.99 -18.45
N LEU A 115 2.50 -13.38 -18.15
CA LEU A 115 1.29 -14.07 -17.75
C LEU A 115 0.62 -14.74 -18.96
N ALA A 116 0.61 -14.10 -20.13
CA ALA A 116 0.11 -14.68 -21.37
C ALA A 116 0.91 -15.93 -21.76
N GLY A 117 2.23 -15.89 -21.67
CA GLY A 117 3.09 -17.04 -21.95
C GLY A 117 2.92 -18.23 -20.97
N ARG A 118 2.34 -18.00 -19.79
CA ARG A 118 2.05 -19.06 -18.81
C ARG A 118 0.70 -19.76 -19.01
N ARG A 119 -0.18 -19.26 -19.88
CA ARG A 119 -1.51 -19.84 -20.13
C ARG A 119 -1.50 -21.08 -21.05
N GLY A 120 -0.33 -21.56 -21.47
CA GLY A 120 -0.17 -22.61 -22.48
C GLY A 120 0.58 -23.87 -22.02
N LYS A 121 0.62 -24.18 -20.73
CA LYS A 121 1.11 -25.47 -20.22
C LYS A 121 0.18 -26.04 -19.17
#